data_AF-A0A812K202-F1
#
_entry.id   AF-A0A812K202-F1
#
_cell.length_a   1.000
_cell.length_b   1.000
_cell.length_c   1.000
_cell.angle_alpha   90.00
_cell.angle_beta   90.00
_cell.angle_gamma   90.00
#
_symmetry.space_group_name_H-M   'P 1'
#
loop_
_entity.id
_entity.type
_entity.pdbx_description
1 polymer ?
#
loop_
_entity_poly.entity_id
_entity_poly.type
_entity_poly.pdbx_seq_one_letter_code
_entity_poly.pdbx_strand_id
1 'polypeptide(L)' 'VADQSGDLTIVEDVRGNIQVRGLSTPVGGTEEEALHIFFQGDTNRHVAEHALNKGSTRSHVVFTIYVESRSRVESSEK' A
#
# COMPACT_ATOMS: atom_id res chain seq x y z
N VAL A 1 12.24 -3.77 -8.85
CA VAL A 1 11.50 -2.55 -8.46
C VAL A 1 10.22 -2.54 -9.27
N ALA A 2 9.05 -2.55 -8.65
CA ALA A 2 7.81 -2.41 -9.41
C ALA A 2 7.76 -0.95 -9.89
N ASP A 3 8.02 -0.75 -11.17
CA ASP A 3 7.80 0.52 -11.86
C ASP A 3 6.29 0.80 -11.80
N GLN A 4 5.86 1.69 -10.90
CA GLN A 4 4.47 2.16 -10.88
C GLN A 4 4.33 3.25 -11.95
N SER A 5 4.25 2.80 -13.20
CA SER A 5 4.11 3.61 -14.41
C SER A 5 2.66 3.63 -14.95
N GLY A 6 1.68 3.56 -14.05
CA GLY A 6 0.25 3.57 -14.41
C GLY A 6 -0.56 4.61 -13.64
N ASP A 7 -1.60 5.15 -14.29
CA ASP A 7 -2.55 6.08 -13.67
C ASP A 7 -3.22 5.46 -12.43
N LEU A 8 -3.07 6.12 -11.28
CA LEU A 8 -3.75 5.75 -10.04
C LEU A 8 -5.19 6.26 -10.07
N THR A 9 -6.16 5.39 -9.83
CA THR A 9 -7.59 5.75 -9.80
C THR A 9 -8.28 5.25 -8.55
N ILE A 10 -9.05 6.11 -7.88
CA ILE A 10 -9.89 5.74 -6.74
C ILE A 10 -11.15 5.04 -7.26
N VAL A 11 -11.45 3.86 -6.72
CA VAL A 11 -12.60 3.04 -7.09
C VAL A 11 -13.31 2.52 -5.85
N GLU A 12 -14.62 2.29 -5.96
CA GLU A 12 -15.43 1.67 -4.90
C GLU A 12 -15.75 0.21 -5.31
N ASP A 13 -15.60 -0.72 -4.37
CA ASP A 13 -15.94 -2.13 -4.60
C ASP A 13 -17.43 -2.43 -4.32
N VAL A 14 -17.87 -3.65 -4.65
CA VAL A 14 -19.28 -4.09 -4.47
C VAL A 14 -19.74 -4.13 -3.01
N ARG A 15 -18.81 -4.01 -2.05
CA ARG A 15 -19.07 -3.97 -0.61
C ARG A 15 -18.98 -2.56 -0.04
N GLY A 16 -18.74 -1.56 -0.89
CA GLY A 16 -18.59 -0.15 -0.52
C GLY A 16 -17.21 0.25 -0.02
N ASN A 17 -16.18 -0.61 -0.18
CA ASN A 17 -14.82 -0.24 0.24
C ASN A 17 -14.13 0.58 -0.85
N ILE A 18 -13.38 1.59 -0.44
CA ILE A 18 -12.55 2.40 -1.33
C ILE A 18 -11.21 1.69 -1.58
N GLN A 19 -10.85 1.53 -2.85
CA GLN A 19 -9.57 0.97 -3.29
C GLN A 19 -8.90 1.90 -4.30
N VAL A 20 -7.57 1.83 -4.40
CA VAL A 20 -6.79 2.58 -5.39
C VAL A 20 -6.28 1.61 -6.45
N ARG A 21 -6.89 1.64 -7.63
CA ARG A 21 -6.46 0.82 -8.77
C ARG A 21 -5.09 1.29 -9.25
N GLY A 22 -4.19 0.34 -9.50
CA GLY A 22 -2.80 0.62 -9.89
C GLY A 22 -1.85 0.83 -8.71
N LEU A 23 -2.36 0.85 -7.47
CA LEU A 23 -1.53 0.90 -6.27
C LEU A 23 -0.89 -0.47 -6.00
N SER A 24 0.42 -0.50 -5.75
CA SER A 24 1.14 -1.70 -5.37
C SER A 24 0.74 -2.16 -3.96
N THR A 25 0.43 -3.44 -3.81
CA THR A 25 0.12 -4.07 -2.52
C THR A 25 1.03 -5.29 -2.29
N PRO A 26 2.33 -5.09 -1.99
CA PRO A 26 3.24 -6.18 -1.71
C PRO A 26 2.85 -6.92 -0.42
N VAL A 27 3.12 -8.23 -0.38
CA VAL A 27 2.93 -9.05 0.84
C VAL A 27 4.20 -8.96 1.67
N GLY A 28 4.08 -8.58 2.95
CA GLY A 28 5.14 -8.72 3.95
C GLY A 28 4.75 -9.81 4.94
N GLY A 29 5.50 -10.92 4.95
CA GLY A 29 5.24 -12.07 5.82
C GLY A 29 5.86 -11.95 7.21
N THR A 30 6.79 -10.99 7.39
CA THR A 30 7.43 -10.68 8.67
C THR A 30 7.43 -9.18 8.95
N GLU A 31 7.76 -8.82 10.19
CA GLU A 31 7.95 -7.42 10.58
C GLU A 31 9.05 -6.75 9.75
N GLU A 32 10.18 -7.43 9.54
CA GLU A 32 11.32 -6.91 8.81
C GLU A 32 10.98 -6.61 7.34
N GLU A 33 10.21 -7.50 6.70
CA GLU A 33 9.74 -7.30 5.32
C GLU A 33 8.76 -6.13 5.23
N ALA A 34 7.83 -6.00 6.18
CA ALA A 34 6.89 -4.89 6.23
C ALA A 34 7.61 -3.54 6.44
N LEU A 35 8.61 -3.50 7.34
CA LEU A 35 9.45 -2.33 7.57
C LEU A 35 10.27 -1.98 6.33
N HIS A 36 10.81 -2.97 5.63
CA HIS A 36 11.54 -2.74 4.38
C HIS A 36 10.67 -2.05 3.32
N ILE A 37 9.43 -2.52 3.13
CA ILE A 37 8.45 -1.91 2.21
C ILE A 37 8.15 -0.47 2.62
N PHE A 38 7.95 -0.22 3.91
CA PHE A 38 7.69 1.13 4.43
C PHE A 38 8.84 2.09 4.13
N PHE A 39 10.07 1.72 4.47
CA PHE A 39 11.25 2.57 4.26
C PHE A 39 11.56 2.80 2.77
N GLN A 40 11.26 1.82 1.92
CA GLN A 40 11.34 2.00 0.48
C GLN A 40 10.37 3.10 0.01
N GLY A 41 9.12 3.07 0.47
CA GLY A 41 8.12 4.10 0.17
C GLY A 41 8.53 5.49 0.68
N ASP A 42 9.06 5.57 1.91
CA ASP A 42 9.55 6.81 2.50
C ASP A 42 10.75 7.39 1.73
N THR A 43 11.68 6.53 1.31
CA THR A 43 12.81 6.94 0.45
C THR A 43 12.30 7.47 -0.89
N ASN A 44 11.34 6.78 -1.53
CA ASN A 44 10.76 7.22 -2.80
C ASN A 44 10.05 8.58 -2.66
N ARG A 45 9.37 8.84 -1.53
CA ARG A 45 8.77 10.14 -1.22
C ARG A 45 9.83 11.25 -1.13
N HIS A 46 10.89 11.01 -0.36
CA HIS A 46 11.98 11.99 -0.21
C HIS A 46 12.67 12.28 -1.54
N VAL A 47 12.96 11.27 -2.35
CA VAL A 47 13.59 11.45 -3.67
C VAL A 47 12.67 12.20 -4.64
N ALA A 48 11.37 11.93 -4.63
CA ALA A 48 10.39 12.64 -5.45
C ALA A 48 10.30 14.14 -5.07
N GLU A 49 10.44 14.49 -3.79
CA GLU A 49 10.54 15.89 -3.34
C GLU A 49 11.76 16.62 -3.89
N HIS A 50 12.90 15.92 -4.00
CA HIS A 50 14.14 16.50 -4.52
C HIS A 50 14.12 16.70 -6.04
N ALA A 51 13.41 15.87 -6.79
CA ALA A 51 13.35 15.93 -8.26
C ALA A 51 12.41 17.01 -8.81
N LEU A 52 11.37 17.42 -8.06
CA LEU A 52 10.38 18.43 -8.47
C LEU A 52 10.10 19.41 -7.32
N ASN A 53 10.79 20.57 -7.33
CA ASN A 53 10.50 21.82 -6.60
C ASN A 53 9.50 21.76 -5.42
N LYS A 54 10.01 21.77 -4.17
CA LYS A 54 9.40 22.39 -2.96
C LYS A 54 7.93 22.06 -2.63
N GLY A 55 7.43 20.89 -3.07
CA GLY A 55 6.02 20.50 -2.96
C GLY A 55 5.65 19.51 -1.85
N SER A 56 6.61 18.91 -1.13
CA SER A 56 6.28 17.81 -0.20
C SER A 56 5.82 18.27 1.19
N THR A 57 6.07 19.52 1.57
CA THR A 57 5.57 20.05 2.86
C THR A 57 4.03 20.02 2.96
N ARG A 58 3.32 19.81 1.85
CA ARG A 58 1.85 19.68 1.80
C ARG A 58 1.38 18.36 1.16
N SER A 59 2.29 17.41 0.87
CA SER A 59 1.88 16.11 0.36
C SER A 59 1.38 15.22 1.49
N HIS A 60 0.28 14.52 1.24
CA HIS A 60 -0.27 13.53 2.16
C HIS A 60 0.29 12.16 1.81
N VAL A 61 0.60 11.38 2.85
CA VAL A 61 1.01 9.98 2.71
C VAL A 61 0.02 9.12 3.44
N VAL A 62 -0.45 8.07 2.77
CA VAL A 62 -1.29 7.04 3.36
C VAL A 62 -0.56 5.71 3.16
N PHE A 63 -0.20 5.07 4.25
CA PHE A 63 0.34 3.70 4.25
C PHE A 63 -0.74 2.78 4.82
N THR A 64 -1.12 1.76 4.04
CA THR A 64 -2.21 0.86 4.40
C THR A 64 -1.67 -0.56 4.56
N ILE A 65 -1.94 -1.18 5.70
CA ILE A 65 -1.64 -2.58 5.98
C ILE A 65 -2.97 -3.34 5.96
N TYR A 66 -3.07 -4.32 5.07
CA TYR A 66 -4.18 -5.28 5.07
C TYR A 66 -3.77 -6.51 5.88
N VAL A 67 -4.50 -6.78 6.96
CA VAL A 67 -4.27 -7.95 7.82
C VAL A 67 -5.43 -8.92 7.63
N GLU A 68 -5.14 -10.13 7.15
CA GLU A 68 -6.12 -11.22 7.02
C GLU A 68 -5.77 -12.32 8.03
N SER A 69 -6.78 -12.84 8.72
CA SER A 69 -6.66 -14.03 9.56
C SER A 69 -7.71 -15.04 9.15
N ARG A 70 -7.30 -16.30 8.96
CA ARG A 70 -8.20 -17.42 8.65
C ARG A 70 -8.25 -18.38 9.82
N SER A 71 -9.40 -18.50 10.46
CA SER A 71 -9.62 -19.52 11.47
C SER A 71 -9.59 -20.91 10.83
N ARG A 72 -8.86 -21.84 11.42
CA ARG A 72 -8.87 -23.26 11.00
C ARG A 72 -10.08 -24.04 11.56
N VAL A 73 -10.94 -23.38 12.34
CA VAL A 73 -12.04 -24.02 13.09
C VAL A 73 -13.36 -24.10 12.29
N GLU A 74 -13.49 -23.41 11.15
CA GLU A 74 -14.64 -23.58 10.25
C GLU A 74 -14.43 -24.71 9.24
N SER A 75 -14.29 -25.94 9.72
CA SER A 75 -14.40 -27.15 8.90
C SER A 75 -15.09 -28.31 9.63
N SER A 76 -15.97 -27.99 10.58
CA SER A 76 -16.97 -28.93 11.08
C SER A 76 -18.31 -28.20 11.22
N GLU A 77 -19.34 -28.73 10.56
CA GLU A 77 -20.73 -28.27 10.44
C GLU A 77 -20.97 -27.31 9.26
N LYS A 78 -21.68 -27.68 8.17
CA LYS A 78 -22.72 -28.68 7.94
C LYS A 78 -22.65 -29.21 6.51
#